data_AF-A0A0B7FZI8-F1
#
_entry.id   AF-A0A0B7FZI8-F1
#
_cell.length_a   1.000
_cell.length_b   1.000
_cell.length_c   1.000
_cell.angle_alpha   90.00
_cell.angle_beta   90.00
_cell.angle_gamma   90.00
#
_symmetry.space_group_name_H-M   'P 1'
#
loop_
_entity.id
_entity.type
_entity.pdbx_description
1 polymer ?
#
loop_
_entity_poly.entity_id
_entity_poly.type
_entity_poly.pdbx_seq_one_letter_code
_entity_poly.pdbx_strand_id
1 'polypeptide(L)'
;MFDLEPGTYRIINLARKKVLRVPNEDTNTITSWQAQDEPNQKWLIQRAGSGYEFKNCEHGKYLSVRDTQCNSQAYHGSPTTWKIIPQAPNGYLIQLEAIDRVLDLHDRGEVYIWPANDVEPQKVWDFERLGCQTDGESEGAKDLRSGSPIVDESTSEDEGSIESPPSLNPTPVREVQTAQQAMEIQSLETQLSEKDRAIEKLREEIVTLKSQESRQVAVLRERVMELENLVNQLFEQESKRPNNAS
;
A
#
# COMPACT_ATOMS: atom_id res chain seq x y z
N MET A 1 -4.41 -10.61 -15.94
CA MET A 1 -4.56 -10.47 -14.48
C MET A 1 -3.60 -11.47 -13.86
N PHE A 2 -2.68 -11.02 -12.99
CA PHE A 2 -1.78 -11.93 -12.29
C PHE A 2 -2.56 -12.69 -11.23
N ASP A 3 -2.31 -13.98 -11.13
CA ASP A 3 -2.94 -14.85 -10.14
C ASP A 3 -1.86 -15.45 -9.26
N LEU A 4 -1.79 -14.97 -8.02
CA LEU A 4 -0.92 -15.56 -7.02
C LEU A 4 -1.55 -16.83 -6.46
N GLU A 5 -0.82 -17.95 -6.49
CA GLU A 5 -1.27 -19.17 -5.84
C GLU A 5 -1.46 -18.94 -4.33
N PRO A 6 -2.54 -19.46 -3.72
CA PRO A 6 -2.67 -19.46 -2.27
C PRO A 6 -1.53 -20.23 -1.59
N GLY A 7 -1.09 -19.75 -0.43
CA GLY A 7 -0.01 -20.39 0.32
C GLY A 7 0.67 -19.45 1.31
N THR A 8 1.77 -19.92 1.88
CA THR A 8 2.58 -19.16 2.83
C THR A 8 3.69 -18.43 2.10
N TYR A 9 3.78 -17.13 2.33
CA TYR A 9 4.73 -16.25 1.67
C TYR A 9 5.48 -15.38 2.68
N ARG A 10 6.68 -14.96 2.28
CA ARG A 10 7.36 -13.80 2.82
C ARG A 10 7.14 -12.64 1.85
N ILE A 11 6.70 -11.50 2.38
CA ILE A 11 6.38 -10.30 1.59
C ILE A 11 7.55 -9.33 1.73
N ILE A 12 8.26 -9.07 0.64
CA ILE A 12 9.56 -8.40 0.64
C ILE A 12 9.43 -7.06 -0.07
N ASN A 13 9.78 -5.96 0.60
CA ASN A 13 9.89 -4.67 -0.05
C ASN A 13 11.15 -4.64 -0.93
N LEU A 14 10.98 -4.41 -2.24
CA LEU A 14 12.10 -4.49 -3.18
C LEU A 14 13.11 -3.35 -3.03
N ALA A 15 12.68 -2.15 -2.63
CA ALA A 15 13.57 -1.01 -2.40
C ALA A 15 14.47 -1.21 -1.18
N ARG A 16 13.88 -1.57 -0.04
CA ARG A 16 14.60 -1.61 1.24
C ARG A 16 15.14 -2.99 1.60
N LYS A 17 14.80 -4.04 0.85
CA LYS A 17 15.15 -5.45 1.14
C LYS A 17 14.77 -5.86 2.57
N LYS A 18 13.64 -5.33 3.03
CA LYS A 18 13.03 -5.63 4.31
C LYS A 18 11.71 -6.34 4.09
N VAL A 19 11.25 -7.07 5.10
CA VAL A 19 10.09 -7.94 4.99
C VAL A 19 8.98 -7.45 5.90
N LEU A 20 7.75 -7.66 5.47
CA LEU A 20 6.56 -7.30 6.22
C LEU A 20 6.47 -8.19 7.47
N ARG A 21 6.36 -7.59 8.64
CA ARG A 21 6.24 -8.32 9.91
C ARG A 21 5.17 -7.72 10.82
N VAL A 22 4.71 -8.54 11.75
CA VAL A 22 4.01 -8.10 12.96
C VAL A 22 5.00 -8.14 14.12
N PRO A 23 5.35 -7.00 14.75
CA PRO A 23 6.24 -7.01 15.90
C PRO A 23 5.66 -7.80 17.08
N ASN A 24 6.49 -8.58 17.78
CA ASN A 24 6.04 -9.36 18.94
C ASN A 24 5.83 -8.47 20.17
N GLU A 25 6.51 -7.32 20.21
CA GLU A 25 6.39 -6.27 21.20
C GLU A 25 5.10 -5.43 21.05
N ASP A 26 4.53 -5.36 19.83
CA ASP A 26 3.29 -4.64 19.54
C ASP A 26 2.52 -5.30 18.39
N THR A 27 1.72 -6.31 18.75
CA THR A 27 0.99 -7.17 17.82
C THR A 27 -0.19 -6.48 17.12
N ASN A 28 -0.44 -5.20 17.38
CA ASN A 28 -1.43 -4.42 16.66
C ASN A 28 -0.84 -3.66 15.46
N THR A 29 0.49 -3.61 15.36
CA THR A 29 1.18 -2.87 14.29
C THR A 29 1.72 -3.80 13.22
N ILE A 30 1.95 -3.21 12.04
CA ILE A 30 2.66 -3.86 10.95
C ILE A 30 3.85 -2.97 10.60
N THR A 31 5.03 -3.57 10.59
CA THR A 31 6.28 -2.87 10.29
C THR A 31 7.11 -3.68 9.30
N SER A 32 8.26 -3.14 8.92
CA SER A 32 9.29 -3.89 8.19
C SER A 32 10.46 -4.28 9.08
N TRP A 33 11.13 -5.37 8.75
CA TRP A 33 12.34 -5.82 9.43
C TRP A 33 13.27 -6.60 8.50
N GLN A 34 14.47 -6.96 8.98
CA GLN A 34 15.33 -7.88 8.25
C GLN A 34 14.67 -9.26 8.16
N ALA A 35 14.86 -9.92 7.01
CA ALA A 35 14.36 -11.26 6.78
C ALA A 35 14.98 -12.25 7.78
N GLN A 36 14.11 -12.96 8.49
CA GLN A 36 14.42 -14.03 9.42
C GLN A 36 13.41 -15.17 9.16
N ASP A 37 13.67 -16.35 9.73
CA ASP A 37 12.76 -17.50 9.62
C ASP A 37 11.72 -17.51 10.76
N GLU A 38 11.20 -16.35 11.11
CA GLU A 38 10.25 -16.16 12.20
C GLU A 38 8.80 -16.21 11.69
N PRO A 39 7.86 -16.83 12.42
CA PRO A 39 6.47 -16.97 11.98
C PRO A 39 5.73 -15.63 11.88
N ASN A 40 6.09 -14.61 12.67
CA ASN A 40 5.54 -13.26 12.53
C ASN A 40 5.93 -12.53 11.24
N GLN A 41 6.85 -13.09 10.44
CA GLN A 41 7.23 -12.60 9.11
C GLN A 41 6.62 -13.43 7.97
N LYS A 42 5.80 -14.44 8.31
CA LYS A 42 5.14 -15.33 7.36
C LYS A 42 3.68 -14.95 7.25
N TRP A 43 3.20 -14.90 6.01
CA TRP A 43 1.85 -14.50 5.67
C TRP A 43 1.19 -15.59 4.85
N LEU A 44 0.09 -16.12 5.37
CA LEU A 44 -0.80 -16.96 4.61
C LEU A 44 -1.65 -16.07 3.69
N ILE A 45 -1.44 -16.22 2.39
CA ILE A 45 -2.18 -15.49 1.36
C ILE A 45 -3.26 -16.41 0.80
N GLN A 46 -4.51 -15.97 0.88
CA GLN A 46 -5.69 -16.73 0.45
C GLN A 46 -6.54 -15.88 -0.47
N ARG A 47 -7.23 -16.52 -1.42
CA ARG A 47 -8.22 -15.83 -2.26
C ARG A 47 -9.43 -15.43 -1.43
N ALA A 48 -9.87 -14.19 -1.58
CA ALA A 48 -11.04 -13.64 -0.93
C ALA A 48 -11.71 -12.62 -1.85
N GLY A 49 -12.99 -12.82 -2.17
CA GLY A 49 -13.71 -11.92 -3.07
C GLY A 49 -13.03 -11.78 -4.44
N SER A 50 -12.74 -10.54 -4.87
CA SER A 50 -12.02 -10.27 -6.11
C SER A 50 -10.50 -10.14 -5.95
N GLY A 51 -9.97 -10.43 -4.76
CA GLY A 51 -8.55 -10.30 -4.43
C GLY A 51 -8.07 -11.36 -3.44
N TYR A 52 -7.25 -10.90 -2.50
CA TYR A 52 -6.54 -11.73 -1.54
C TYR A 52 -6.64 -11.15 -0.13
N GLU A 53 -6.61 -12.04 0.85
CA GLU A 53 -6.40 -11.73 2.26
C GLU A 53 -5.03 -12.23 2.69
N PHE A 54 -4.40 -11.52 3.63
CA PHE A 54 -3.05 -11.80 4.11
C PHE A 54 -3.12 -11.99 5.61
N LYS A 55 -3.12 -13.24 6.05
CA LYS A 55 -3.19 -13.61 7.46
C LYS A 55 -1.78 -13.86 8.00
N ASN A 56 -1.42 -13.22 9.10
CA ASN A 56 -0.15 -13.47 9.76
C ASN A 56 -0.13 -14.89 10.36
N CYS A 57 0.94 -15.65 10.12
CA CYS A 57 1.01 -17.04 10.57
C CYS A 57 1.24 -17.20 12.08
N GLU A 58 1.85 -16.23 12.76
CA GLU A 58 2.07 -16.31 14.22
C GLU A 58 0.84 -15.87 15.01
N HIS A 59 0.25 -14.74 14.61
CA HIS A 59 -0.76 -14.06 15.42
C HIS A 59 -2.18 -14.20 14.87
N GLY A 60 -2.34 -14.76 13.67
CA GLY A 60 -3.63 -15.17 13.11
C GLY A 60 -4.60 -14.06 12.70
N LYS A 61 -4.21 -12.77 12.79
CA LYS A 61 -4.99 -11.66 12.22
C LYS A 61 -4.43 -11.23 10.87
N TYR A 62 -5.00 -10.19 10.28
CA TYR A 62 -4.83 -9.87 8.88
C TYR A 62 -4.11 -8.54 8.67
N LEU A 63 -3.45 -8.40 7.52
CA LEU A 63 -3.03 -7.10 7.00
C LEU A 63 -4.27 -6.25 6.69
N SER A 64 -4.45 -5.19 7.46
CA SER A 64 -5.61 -4.30 7.38
C SER A 64 -5.19 -2.83 7.41
N VAL A 65 -6.15 -1.93 7.20
CA VAL A 65 -5.97 -0.47 7.25
C VAL A 65 -7.02 0.14 8.15
N ARG A 66 -6.64 1.10 9.00
CA ARG A 66 -7.57 1.70 9.98
C ARG A 66 -8.66 2.51 9.30
N ASP A 67 -8.28 3.18 8.23
CA ASP A 67 -9.14 3.96 7.35
C ASP A 67 -8.58 3.93 5.92
N THR A 68 -9.33 4.48 4.97
CA THR A 68 -8.99 4.48 3.54
C THR A 68 -8.38 5.80 3.06
N GLN A 69 -8.05 6.72 3.98
CA GLN A 69 -7.41 7.98 3.65
C GLN A 69 -5.96 7.75 3.24
N CYS A 70 -5.42 8.72 2.49
CA CYS A 70 -3.99 8.75 2.21
C CYS A 70 -3.22 8.85 3.54
N ASN A 71 -2.07 8.16 3.65
CA ASN A 71 -1.25 8.12 4.85
C ASN A 71 -1.85 7.33 6.03
N SER A 72 -2.89 6.53 5.80
CA SER A 72 -3.43 5.64 6.82
C SER A 72 -2.48 4.48 7.08
N GLN A 73 -2.26 4.15 8.36
CA GLN A 73 -1.30 3.12 8.74
C GLN A 73 -1.89 1.73 8.54
N ALA A 74 -1.09 0.84 7.94
CA ALA A 74 -1.38 -0.58 7.91
C ALA A 74 -1.22 -1.16 9.32
N TYR A 75 -2.16 -2.00 9.73
CA TYR A 75 -2.20 -2.55 11.07
C TYR A 75 -2.68 -3.98 11.05
N HIS A 76 -2.39 -4.70 12.13
CA HIS A 76 -2.72 -6.11 12.27
C HIS A 76 -4.13 -6.24 12.86
N GLY A 77 -5.09 -6.54 11.98
CA GLY A 77 -6.51 -6.30 12.24
C GLY A 77 -7.44 -7.30 11.55
N SER A 78 -8.64 -6.83 11.21
CA SER A 78 -9.69 -7.65 10.60
C SER A 78 -9.37 -7.98 9.13
N PRO A 79 -9.94 -9.06 8.57
CA PRO A 79 -9.79 -9.39 7.16
C PRO A 79 -10.03 -8.18 6.26
N THR A 80 -9.14 -7.97 5.30
CA THR A 80 -9.19 -6.86 4.34
C THR A 80 -8.74 -7.40 3.00
N THR A 81 -9.51 -7.13 1.96
CA THR A 81 -9.26 -7.64 0.62
C THR A 81 -8.33 -6.70 -0.14
N TRP A 82 -7.27 -7.27 -0.72
CA TRP A 82 -6.29 -6.56 -1.53
C TRP A 82 -6.15 -7.19 -2.91
N LYS A 83 -5.89 -6.37 -3.93
CA LYS A 83 -5.51 -6.77 -5.28
C LYS A 83 -3.99 -6.76 -5.39
N ILE A 84 -3.45 -7.76 -6.08
CA ILE A 84 -2.03 -7.84 -6.40
C ILE A 84 -1.86 -7.45 -7.87
N ILE A 85 -1.14 -6.36 -8.13
CA ILE A 85 -1.00 -5.78 -9.47
C ILE A 85 0.46 -5.85 -9.90
N PRO A 86 0.79 -6.50 -11.02
CA PRO A 86 2.16 -6.52 -11.56
C PRO A 86 2.63 -5.11 -11.92
N GLN A 87 3.82 -4.75 -11.45
CA GLN A 87 4.48 -3.47 -11.74
C GLN A 87 5.81 -3.66 -12.48
N ALA A 88 6.55 -4.72 -12.14
CA ALA A 88 7.86 -5.05 -12.70
C ALA A 88 8.09 -6.58 -12.66
N PRO A 89 9.13 -7.13 -13.30
CA PRO A 89 9.51 -8.53 -13.10
C PRO A 89 9.73 -8.81 -11.60
N ASN A 90 8.93 -9.72 -11.04
CA ASN A 90 8.89 -10.05 -9.60
C ASN A 90 8.56 -8.85 -8.68
N GLY A 91 7.91 -7.81 -9.21
CA GLY A 91 7.53 -6.63 -8.45
C GLY A 91 6.05 -6.33 -8.60
N TYR A 92 5.36 -6.20 -7.46
CA TYR A 92 3.92 -6.09 -7.37
C TYR A 92 3.50 -4.93 -6.47
N LEU A 93 2.40 -4.27 -6.83
CA LEU A 93 1.67 -3.39 -5.93
C LEU A 93 0.64 -4.22 -5.16
N ILE A 94 0.47 -3.92 -3.87
CA ILE A 94 -0.56 -4.49 -3.02
C ILE A 94 -1.62 -3.40 -2.82
N GLN A 95 -2.67 -3.41 -3.63
CA GLN A 95 -3.70 -2.37 -3.69
C GLN A 95 -4.94 -2.75 -2.90
N LEU A 96 -5.54 -1.82 -2.17
CA LEU A 96 -6.84 -2.02 -1.53
C LEU A 96 -7.94 -2.24 -2.60
N GLU A 97 -8.78 -3.27 -2.45
CA GLU A 97 -9.65 -3.78 -3.53
C GLU A 97 -10.50 -2.70 -4.24
N ALA A 98 -11.05 -1.75 -3.50
CA ALA A 98 -12.03 -0.78 -3.99
C ALA A 98 -11.48 0.63 -4.22
N ILE A 99 -10.21 0.89 -3.89
CA ILE A 99 -9.66 2.26 -3.86
C ILE A 99 -8.24 2.25 -4.42
N ASP A 100 -7.86 3.32 -5.11
CA ASP A 100 -6.51 3.54 -5.62
C ASP A 100 -5.50 3.86 -4.50
N ARG A 101 -5.25 2.87 -3.63
CA ARG A 101 -4.37 2.96 -2.47
C ARG A 101 -3.55 1.68 -2.37
N VAL A 102 -2.24 1.81 -2.40
CA VAL A 102 -1.29 0.70 -2.34
C VAL A 102 -0.46 0.74 -1.08
N LEU A 103 0.03 -0.43 -0.68
CA LEU A 103 0.93 -0.57 0.45
C LEU A 103 2.28 0.11 0.15
N ASP A 104 2.67 1.03 1.02
CA ASP A 104 3.89 1.82 0.93
C ASP A 104 4.74 1.62 2.19
N LEU A 105 6.02 1.31 2.00
CA LEU A 105 6.97 1.26 3.10
C LEU A 105 7.61 2.65 3.33
N HIS A 106 7.49 3.20 4.53
CA HIS A 106 8.18 4.42 4.92
C HIS A 106 9.56 4.16 5.54
N ASP A 107 10.38 5.21 5.65
CA ASP A 107 11.80 5.11 5.98
C ASP A 107 12.11 4.50 7.35
N ARG A 108 11.28 4.78 8.37
CA ARG A 108 11.48 4.22 9.72
C ARG A 108 10.88 2.83 9.87
N GLY A 109 10.35 2.26 8.79
CA GLY A 109 9.86 0.90 8.73
C GLY A 109 8.36 0.77 9.00
N GLU A 110 7.65 1.86 9.21
CA GLU A 110 6.19 1.86 9.25
C GLU A 110 5.61 1.65 7.86
N VAL A 111 4.43 1.04 7.81
CA VAL A 111 3.75 0.72 6.56
C VAL A 111 2.45 1.51 6.49
N TYR A 112 2.23 2.20 5.38
CA TYR A 112 1.06 3.02 5.13
C TYR A 112 0.37 2.62 3.84
N ILE A 113 -0.79 3.20 3.59
CA ILE A 113 -1.39 3.23 2.27
C ILE A 113 -1.21 4.59 1.60
N TRP A 114 -0.78 4.54 0.34
CA TRP A 114 -0.55 5.72 -0.48
C TRP A 114 -1.19 5.56 -1.86
N PRO A 115 -1.56 6.65 -2.55
CA PRO A 115 -1.94 6.61 -3.95
C PRO A 115 -0.95 5.80 -4.84
N ALA A 116 -1.48 5.02 -5.79
CA ALA A 116 -0.69 4.13 -6.65
C ALA A 116 0.08 4.86 -7.77
N ASN A 117 -0.18 6.16 -7.93
CA ASN A 117 0.56 7.03 -8.82
C ASN A 117 2.04 7.11 -8.38
N ASP A 118 2.90 7.12 -9.39
CA ASP A 118 4.37 7.07 -9.33
C ASP A 118 4.99 5.67 -9.19
N VAL A 119 6.02 5.42 -10.00
CA VAL A 119 6.87 4.21 -9.99
C VAL A 119 7.83 4.29 -8.80
N GLU A 120 7.26 4.43 -7.61
CA GLU A 120 7.99 4.60 -6.37
C GLU A 120 8.44 3.23 -5.86
N PRO A 121 9.76 2.99 -5.74
CA PRO A 121 10.26 1.66 -5.46
C PRO A 121 9.87 1.17 -4.05
N GLN A 122 9.53 2.08 -3.13
CA GLN A 122 9.00 1.73 -1.81
C GLN A 122 7.59 1.12 -1.81
N LYS A 123 6.84 1.24 -2.91
CA LYS A 123 5.52 0.63 -3.09
C LYS A 123 5.57 -0.75 -3.75
N VAL A 124 6.76 -1.20 -4.17
CA VAL A 124 6.93 -2.43 -4.93
C VAL A 124 7.37 -3.57 -4.00
N TRP A 125 6.59 -4.64 -4.03
CA TRP A 125 6.75 -5.81 -3.17
C TRP A 125 6.98 -7.07 -4.00
N ASP A 126 7.75 -8.00 -3.44
CA ASP A 126 7.97 -9.34 -3.98
C ASP A 126 7.38 -10.39 -3.03
N PHE A 127 7.01 -11.54 -3.58
CA PHE A 127 6.38 -12.64 -2.87
C PHE A 127 7.27 -13.88 -2.96
N GLU A 128 8.06 -14.10 -1.91
CA GLU A 128 8.84 -15.32 -1.78
C GLU A 128 7.96 -16.43 -1.20
N ARG A 129 7.70 -17.47 -1.99
CA ARG A 129 6.88 -18.61 -1.55
C ARG A 129 7.66 -19.50 -0.59
N LEU A 130 7.07 -19.77 0.57
CA LEU A 130 7.66 -20.61 1.63
C LEU A 130 6.96 -21.97 1.75
N GLY A 131 5.70 -22.11 1.32
CA GLY A 131 4.97 -23.38 1.40
C GLY A 131 3.48 -23.30 1.08
N CYS A 132 2.79 -24.43 1.18
CA CYS A 132 1.37 -24.63 0.87
C CYS A 132 0.54 -25.02 2.10
N GLN A 133 0.66 -24.31 3.22
CA GLN A 133 -0.26 -24.57 4.34
C GLN A 133 -1.61 -23.90 4.07
N THR A 134 -2.64 -24.70 3.84
CA THR A 134 -4.04 -24.30 3.89
C THR A 134 -4.52 -24.43 5.33
N ASP A 135 -5.17 -23.40 5.87
CA ASP A 135 -5.80 -23.44 7.20
C ASP A 135 -6.88 -24.54 7.26
N GLY A 136 -6.52 -25.71 7.76
CA GLY A 136 -7.42 -26.84 8.00
C GLY A 136 -6.73 -27.91 8.83
N GLU A 137 -7.13 -28.04 10.10
CA GLU A 137 -6.84 -29.21 10.93
C GLU A 137 -7.43 -30.48 10.29
N SER A 138 -6.62 -31.52 10.12
CA SER A 138 -7.03 -32.91 10.41
C SER A 138 -5.80 -33.78 10.59
N GLU A 139 -5.78 -34.44 11.75
CA GLU A 139 -4.98 -35.61 12.07
C GLU A 139 -5.13 -36.74 11.04
N GLY A 140 -4.15 -37.67 11.05
CA GLY A 140 -4.46 -39.10 10.88
C GLY A 140 -4.17 -39.74 9.53
N ALA A 141 -2.93 -40.19 9.36
CA ALA A 141 -2.53 -41.50 8.83
C ALA A 141 -3.34 -42.16 7.67
N LYS A 142 -2.66 -42.45 6.54
CA LYS A 142 -2.11 -43.79 6.19
C LYS A 142 -1.67 -43.88 4.73
N ASP A 143 -0.58 -44.63 4.55
CA ASP A 143 -0.15 -45.31 3.33
C ASP A 143 -1.29 -45.83 2.45
N LEU A 144 -1.12 -45.74 1.12
CA LEU A 144 -1.15 -46.90 0.22
C LEU A 144 -0.76 -46.53 -1.23
N ARG A 145 0.46 -46.95 -1.57
CA ARG A 145 0.93 -47.55 -2.84
C ARG A 145 -0.01 -47.55 -4.07
N SER A 146 0.58 -47.07 -5.17
CA SER A 146 0.86 -47.80 -6.44
C SER A 146 -0.30 -48.30 -7.32
N GLY A 147 -0.31 -47.83 -8.58
CA GLY A 147 -0.83 -48.62 -9.70
C GLY A 147 -1.47 -47.83 -10.85
N SER A 148 -0.67 -47.30 -11.77
CA SER A 148 -0.97 -47.40 -13.21
C SER A 148 -0.49 -48.80 -13.68
N PRO A 149 -0.94 -49.41 -14.82
CA PRO A 149 -1.03 -48.75 -16.12
C PRO A 149 -1.94 -49.35 -17.26
N ILE A 150 -2.16 -48.52 -18.32
CA ILE A 150 -2.36 -48.82 -19.79
C ILE A 150 -3.60 -49.66 -20.19
N VAL A 151 -4.38 -49.34 -21.25
CA VAL A 151 -4.28 -49.76 -22.68
C VAL A 151 -5.53 -49.12 -23.40
N ASP A 152 -5.38 -48.13 -24.28
CA ASP A 152 -5.40 -48.10 -25.77
C ASP A 152 -6.74 -47.78 -26.48
N GLU A 153 -6.55 -47.13 -27.63
CA GLU A 153 -7.27 -47.26 -28.91
C GLU A 153 -8.37 -46.24 -29.32
N SER A 154 -7.89 -45.20 -30.01
CA SER A 154 -8.21 -44.82 -31.40
C SER A 154 -9.64 -44.38 -31.83
N THR A 155 -9.70 -43.08 -32.18
CA THR A 155 -10.29 -42.46 -33.41
C THR A 155 -11.64 -42.93 -33.96
N SER A 156 -12.58 -41.97 -34.09
CA SER A 156 -13.02 -41.48 -35.41
C SER A 156 -13.87 -40.21 -35.29
N GLU A 157 -13.66 -39.34 -36.27
CA GLU A 157 -14.37 -38.09 -36.53
C GLU A 157 -15.79 -38.38 -37.02
N ASP A 158 -16.77 -37.56 -36.63
CA ASP A 158 -18.00 -37.40 -37.42
C ASP A 158 -18.53 -35.97 -37.28
N GLU A 159 -18.76 -35.34 -38.44
CA GLU A 159 -19.24 -33.98 -38.60
C GLU A 159 -20.76 -33.93 -38.39
N GLY A 160 -21.22 -33.03 -37.51
CA GLY A 160 -22.64 -32.76 -37.30
C GLY A 160 -22.89 -31.27 -37.14
N SER A 161 -23.18 -30.61 -38.25
CA SER A 161 -23.71 -29.24 -38.29
C SER A 161 -25.04 -29.14 -37.55
N ILE A 162 -25.14 -28.25 -36.55
CA ILE A 162 -26.41 -27.73 -36.06
C ILE A 162 -26.33 -26.21 -35.99
N GLU A 163 -27.19 -25.60 -36.81
CA GLU A 163 -27.52 -24.18 -36.86
C GLU A 163 -27.94 -23.63 -35.49
N SER A 164 -27.53 -22.37 -35.24
CA SER A 164 -27.94 -21.53 -34.12
C SER A 164 -29.47 -21.36 -34.01
N PRO A 165 -29.98 -21.09 -32.80
CA PRO A 165 -31.10 -20.16 -32.63
C PRO A 165 -30.60 -18.77 -32.20
N PRO A 166 -31.11 -17.68 -32.80
CA PRO A 166 -30.81 -16.31 -32.38
C PRO A 166 -31.68 -15.92 -31.16
N SER A 167 -31.07 -15.52 -30.04
CA SER A 167 -31.82 -14.92 -28.93
C SER A 167 -31.96 -13.41 -29.12
N LEU A 168 -33.17 -12.97 -29.47
CA LEU A 168 -33.56 -11.56 -29.50
C LEU A 168 -34.08 -11.10 -28.11
N ASN A 169 -33.44 -10.03 -27.59
CA ASN A 169 -33.92 -9.00 -26.63
C ASN A 169 -33.94 -9.31 -25.10
N PRO A 170 -33.63 -8.31 -24.20
CA PRO A 170 -34.08 -6.92 -24.26
C PRO A 170 -32.98 -5.85 -24.09
N THR A 171 -32.78 -5.05 -25.14
CA THR A 171 -31.94 -3.84 -25.23
C THR A 171 -32.30 -2.65 -24.32
N PRO A 172 -33.56 -2.39 -23.89
CA PRO A 172 -33.87 -1.16 -23.15
C PRO A 172 -33.28 -1.11 -21.74
N VAL A 173 -33.10 -2.25 -21.06
CA VAL A 173 -32.59 -2.27 -19.68
C VAL A 173 -31.10 -1.90 -19.63
N ARG A 174 -30.32 -2.38 -20.61
CA ARG A 174 -28.89 -2.03 -20.73
C ARG A 174 -28.70 -0.57 -21.12
N GLU A 175 -29.58 -0.02 -21.95
CA GLU A 175 -29.53 1.39 -22.34
C GLU A 175 -29.83 2.32 -21.15
N VAL A 176 -30.84 1.98 -20.33
CA VAL A 176 -31.15 2.73 -19.09
C VAL A 176 -29.99 2.66 -18.09
N GLN A 177 -29.37 1.48 -17.93
CA GLN A 177 -28.24 1.32 -17.03
C GLN A 177 -27.00 2.08 -17.51
N THR A 178 -26.74 2.08 -18.82
CA THR A 178 -25.66 2.88 -19.43
C THR A 178 -25.90 4.38 -19.23
N ALA A 179 -27.14 4.84 -19.41
CA ALA A 179 -27.49 6.25 -19.20
C ALA A 179 -27.34 6.66 -17.73
N GLN A 180 -27.69 5.79 -16.78
CA GLN A 180 -27.52 6.04 -15.36
C GLN A 180 -26.04 6.14 -14.96
N GLN A 181 -25.21 5.23 -15.48
CA GLN A 181 -23.76 5.27 -15.26
C GLN A 181 -23.13 6.54 -15.87
N ALA A 182 -23.57 6.96 -17.06
CA ALA A 182 -23.07 8.18 -17.69
C ALA A 182 -23.38 9.44 -16.87
N MET A 183 -24.56 9.53 -16.24
CA MET A 183 -24.91 10.63 -15.34
C MET A 183 -24.06 10.63 -14.06
N GLU A 184 -23.76 9.46 -13.50
CA GLU A 184 -22.90 9.34 -12.32
C GLU A 184 -21.46 9.77 -12.64
N ILE A 185 -20.94 9.35 -13.80
CA ILE A 185 -19.62 9.78 -14.30
C ILE A 185 -19.58 11.30 -14.43
N GLN A 186 -20.58 11.92 -15.07
CA GLN A 186 -20.62 13.37 -15.24
C GLN A 186 -20.68 14.13 -13.90
N SER A 187 -21.43 13.61 -12.93
CA SER A 187 -21.48 14.17 -11.57
C SER A 187 -20.11 14.07 -10.89
N LEU A 188 -19.44 12.93 -11.00
CA LEU A 188 -18.11 12.73 -10.41
C LEU A 188 -17.05 13.61 -11.08
N GLU A 189 -17.10 13.78 -12.41
CA GLU A 189 -16.22 14.69 -13.16
C GLU A 189 -16.37 16.14 -12.69
N THR A 190 -17.60 16.58 -12.45
CA THR A 190 -17.88 17.93 -11.93
C THR A 190 -17.28 18.10 -10.53
N GLN A 191 -17.48 17.12 -9.65
CA GLN A 191 -16.90 17.15 -8.29
C GLN A 191 -15.37 17.10 -8.30
N LEU A 192 -14.77 16.33 -9.21
CA LEU A 192 -13.31 16.29 -9.39
C LEU A 192 -12.79 17.65 -9.84
N SER A 193 -13.43 18.27 -10.84
CA SER A 193 -13.06 19.61 -11.31
C SER A 193 -13.15 20.67 -10.20
N GLU A 194 -14.18 20.61 -9.36
CA GLU A 194 -14.31 21.50 -8.20
C GLU A 194 -13.19 21.29 -7.17
N LYS A 195 -12.83 20.02 -6.90
CA LYS A 195 -11.74 19.67 -5.99
C LYS A 195 -10.37 20.10 -6.53
N ASP A 196 -10.14 19.92 -7.83
CA ASP A 196 -8.90 20.37 -8.49
C ASP A 196 -8.73 21.89 -8.37
N ARG A 197 -9.81 22.65 -8.58
CA ARG A 197 -9.79 24.10 -8.37
C ARG A 197 -9.52 24.47 -6.91
N ALA A 198 -10.07 23.73 -5.94
CA ALA A 198 -9.82 23.97 -4.53
C ALA A 198 -8.35 23.66 -4.14
N ILE A 199 -7.79 22.58 -4.69
CA ILE A 199 -6.38 22.22 -4.52
C ILE A 199 -5.48 23.33 -5.06
N GLU A 200 -5.76 23.86 -6.25
CA GLU A 200 -4.95 24.92 -6.84
C GLU A 200 -4.96 26.19 -5.97
N LYS A 201 -6.13 26.57 -5.45
CA LYS A 201 -6.25 27.71 -4.52
C LYS A 201 -5.42 27.50 -3.24
N LEU A 202 -5.43 26.30 -2.67
CA LEU A 202 -4.62 25.97 -1.49
C LEU A 202 -3.12 25.99 -1.81
N ARG A 203 -2.71 25.56 -3.01
CA ARG A 203 -1.31 25.63 -3.46
C ARG A 203 -0.84 27.08 -3.55
N GLU A 204 -1.64 27.95 -4.13
CA GLU A 204 -1.35 29.40 -4.18
C GLU A 204 -1.20 29.99 -2.76
N GLU A 205 -2.11 29.64 -1.85
CA GLU A 205 -2.06 30.10 -0.46
C GLU A 205 -0.77 29.65 0.25
N ILE A 206 -0.38 28.38 0.10
CA ILE A 206 0.87 27.84 0.65
C ILE A 206 2.09 28.63 0.12
N VAL A 207 2.11 28.97 -1.17
CA VAL A 207 3.21 29.77 -1.75
C VAL A 207 3.27 31.16 -1.12
N THR A 208 2.11 31.82 -0.94
CA THR A 208 2.08 33.14 -0.31
C THR A 208 2.53 33.11 1.15
N LEU A 209 2.06 32.11 1.93
CA LEU A 209 2.43 31.94 3.33
C LEU A 209 3.93 31.63 3.47
N LYS A 210 4.49 30.78 2.61
CA LYS A 210 5.93 30.47 2.61
C LYS A 210 6.78 31.70 2.29
N SER A 211 6.33 32.56 1.38
CA SER A 211 6.99 33.84 1.09
C SER A 211 6.95 34.79 2.30
N GLN A 212 5.82 34.84 3.01
CA GLN A 212 5.68 35.66 4.22
C GLN A 212 6.58 35.14 5.35
N GLU A 213 6.59 33.83 5.59
CA GLU A 213 7.45 33.19 6.59
C GLU A 213 8.93 33.47 6.29
N SER A 214 9.35 33.30 5.03
CA SER A 214 10.73 33.59 4.61
C SER A 214 11.14 35.04 4.90
N ARG A 215 10.22 35.99 4.70
CA ARG A 215 10.43 37.41 5.04
C ARG A 215 10.57 37.62 6.54
N GLN A 216 9.72 36.99 7.36
CA GLN A 216 9.82 37.08 8.81
C GLN A 216 11.11 36.48 9.35
N VAL A 217 11.53 35.32 8.82
CA VAL A 217 12.81 34.69 9.18
C VAL A 217 13.98 35.59 8.83
N ALA A 218 13.96 36.27 7.69
CA ALA A 218 15.02 37.21 7.32
C ALA A 218 15.13 38.39 8.31
N VAL A 219 13.99 38.99 8.68
CA VAL A 219 13.96 40.09 9.67
C VAL A 219 14.45 39.63 11.04
N LEU A 220 14.05 38.43 11.48
CA LEU A 220 14.51 37.89 12.75
C LEU A 220 16.02 37.62 12.75
N ARG A 221 16.56 37.11 11.65
CA ARG A 221 18.02 36.89 11.51
C ARG A 221 18.80 38.20 11.61
N GLU A 222 18.32 39.26 10.96
CA GLU A 222 18.95 40.59 11.04
C GLU A 222 18.96 41.12 12.47
N ARG A 223 17.84 41.03 13.19
CA ARG A 223 17.77 41.43 14.60
C ARG A 223 18.68 40.61 15.52
N VAL A 224 18.81 39.31 15.26
CA VAL A 224 19.74 38.46 16.02
C VAL A 224 21.17 38.94 15.81
N MET A 225 21.58 39.24 14.57
CA MET A 225 22.91 39.79 14.29
C MET A 225 23.14 41.15 14.97
N GLU A 226 22.15 42.04 14.97
CA GLU A 226 22.25 43.32 15.68
C GLU A 226 22.46 43.13 17.19
N LEU A 227 21.71 42.19 17.80
CA LEU A 227 21.84 41.87 19.21
C LEU A 227 23.20 41.25 19.54
N GLU A 228 23.69 40.33 18.71
CA GLU A 228 25.03 39.74 18.86
C GLU A 228 26.12 40.81 18.81
N ASN A 229 26.01 41.78 17.89
CA ASN A 229 26.94 42.90 17.80
C ASN A 229 26.89 43.80 19.05
N LEU A 230 25.70 44.12 19.56
CA LEU A 230 25.53 44.92 20.78
C LEU A 230 26.11 44.21 22.01
N VAL A 231 25.89 42.90 22.14
CA VAL A 231 26.44 42.08 23.23
C VAL A 231 27.96 42.11 23.18
N ASN A 232 28.57 41.92 22.00
CA ASN A 232 30.02 41.98 21.85
C ASN A 232 30.59 43.36 22.22
N GLN A 233 29.92 44.45 21.84
CA GLN A 233 30.33 45.80 22.22
C GLN A 233 30.27 46.03 23.73
N LEU A 234 29.24 45.51 24.42
CA LEU A 234 29.14 45.61 25.88
C LEU A 234 30.26 44.85 26.57
N PHE A 235 30.58 43.64 26.11
CA PHE A 235 31.73 42.88 26.64
C PHE A 235 33.05 43.62 26.46
N GLU A 236 33.27 44.26 25.31
CA GLU A 236 34.47 45.08 25.11
C GLU A 236 34.51 46.31 26.02
N GLN A 237 33.38 46.97 26.26
CA GLN A 237 33.30 48.12 27.18
C GLN A 237 33.56 47.71 28.63
N GLU A 238 33.05 46.55 29.05
CA GLU A 238 33.24 46.04 30.41
C GLU A 238 34.68 45.61 30.66
N SER A 239 35.33 44.98 29.67
CA SER A 239 36.77 44.64 29.71
C SER A 239 37.69 45.87 29.82
N LYS A 240 37.22 47.04 29.35
CA LYS A 240 37.96 48.32 29.40
C LYS A 240 37.69 49.13 30.67
N ARG A 241 36.83 48.69 31.59
CA ARG A 241 36.60 49.41 32.86
C ARG A 241 37.83 49.27 33.77
N PRO A 242 38.44 50.37 34.23
CA PRO A 242 39.54 50.30 35.18
C PRO A 242 39.05 49.75 36.53
N ASN A 243 39.78 48.76 37.06
CA ASN A 243 39.58 48.22 38.41
C ASN A 243 39.92 49.30 39.45
N ASN A 244 38.96 50.15 39.77
CA ASN A 244 39.03 51.02 40.94
C ASN A 244 38.56 50.23 42.16
N ALA A 245 39.40 49.30 42.63
CA ALA A 245 39.29 48.75 43.96
C ALA A 245 40.11 49.63 44.92
N SER A 246 39.43 50.17 45.93
CA SER A 246 40.02 50.85 47.10
C SER A 246 40.78 49.87 48.00
#